data_AF-A0A085BC45-F1
#
_entry.id   AF-A0A085BC45-F1
#
_cell.length_a   1.000
_cell.length_b   1.000
_cell.length_c   1.000
_cell.angle_alpha   90.00
_cell.angle_beta   90.00
_cell.angle_gamma   90.00
#
_symmetry.space_group_name_H-M   'P 1'
#
loop_
_entity.id
_entity.type
_entity.pdbx_description
1 polymer ?
#
loop_
_entity_poly.entity_id
_entity_poly.type
_entity_poly.pdbx_seq_one_letter_code
_entity_poly.pdbx_strand_id
1 'polypeptide(L)'
;MKKNLLLVALPWSVLGYGQVGINTDTPKATFDVVATAADPTVVDGIIAPRLTGNELKAKDDIYNADQIGTLIYATAAAAPISPKTINVTTAGYYYFDGSVWVKFSPASAAQIEPWNVQGSTTPATDNIQDIYQSGSVAVGKNAVLSGANLDVDGAVRAGQLHTGTVGVNSAAFGENNTVSGESAMAFGLENQVTQFVSGAIGFANLVTQEYAMAFGQSNKVLIGAGGYGSAAFGQSNTISGSNSHVSGVGNNVSGSSATAFGQSNTVTANFSQSFGYANRVDGTGSTAFGQENRTLGTISAVFGVSNIAASPGELVLGQNNGIITSSVPSNASNGAGIVLGAPSDPIFQIGNGNETRNNAVTVLNNGSMGIGITGAEAAAKPTEKLDIGSGNVRIRDINSNTGSGGTDKVVVADATGVLKTIDFKAYTLFHARLAGSQNGTSGIVLPLVFSTPLSTSTYYSYNTSNGVMTFNEAGNYLITLQASFTNIPANTQLVLGIRPFPDSNYIGRASHYNAGVNSLNIGELMNYTTVIVVPSSGYQVRFTATATTDFSVLATEAGATGSGNVTNVTIQKI
;
A
#
# COMPACT_ATOMS: atom_id res chain seq x y z
N MET A 1 -20.00 -106.92 43.09
CA MET A 1 -19.86 -108.40 43.06
C MET A 1 -18.73 -108.81 42.12
N LYS A 2 -17.71 -109.49 42.67
CA LYS A 2 -16.64 -110.33 42.06
C LYS A 2 -15.57 -109.59 41.22
N LYS A 3 -14.26 -109.81 41.39
CA LYS A 3 -13.52 -110.98 41.89
C LYS A 3 -12.29 -110.54 42.74
N ASN A 4 -11.98 -111.30 43.80
CA ASN A 4 -10.68 -111.24 44.48
C ASN A 4 -9.65 -111.96 43.59
N LEU A 5 -8.61 -111.24 43.15
CA LEU A 5 -7.42 -111.85 42.55
C LEU A 5 -6.34 -111.95 43.63
N LEU A 6 -6.01 -113.18 44.02
CA LEU A 6 -4.86 -113.52 44.85
C LEU A 6 -3.67 -113.74 43.90
N LEU A 7 -2.65 -112.86 43.92
CA LEU A 7 -1.43 -113.05 43.13
C LEU A 7 -0.34 -113.65 44.03
N VAL A 8 -0.08 -114.94 43.85
CA VAL A 8 1.03 -115.67 44.45
C VAL A 8 2.29 -115.38 43.63
N ALA A 9 3.33 -114.85 44.29
CA ALA A 9 4.58 -114.45 43.66
C ALA A 9 5.43 -115.67 43.22
N LEU A 10 5.91 -115.62 41.97
CA LEU A 10 6.97 -116.45 41.40
C LEU A 10 8.05 -115.51 40.84
N PRO A 11 9.36 -115.76 41.04
CA PRO A 11 10.39 -114.77 40.74
C PRO A 11 10.86 -114.91 39.28
N TRP A 12 10.25 -114.14 38.38
CA TRP A 12 10.90 -113.75 37.12
C TRP A 12 10.84 -112.23 36.99
N SER A 13 12.02 -111.60 37.07
CA SER A 13 12.20 -110.17 36.88
C SER A 13 12.06 -109.83 35.40
N VAL A 14 10.83 -109.50 34.99
CA VAL A 14 10.59 -108.72 33.77
C VAL A 14 10.47 -107.25 34.19
N LEU A 15 11.29 -106.40 33.59
CA LEU A 15 11.22 -104.95 33.72
C LEU A 15 9.88 -104.48 33.11
N GLY A 16 8.81 -104.52 33.90
CA GLY A 16 7.52 -103.97 33.53
C GLY A 16 7.53 -102.46 33.74
N TYR A 17 7.30 -101.71 32.67
CA TYR A 17 7.11 -100.26 32.76
C TYR A 17 5.87 -99.96 33.64
N GLY A 18 5.99 -99.01 34.57
CA GLY A 18 4.96 -98.69 35.57
C GLY A 18 3.72 -97.95 35.04
N GLN A 19 3.37 -98.09 33.76
CA GLN A 19 2.17 -97.49 33.19
C GLN A 19 0.93 -98.37 33.44
N VAL A 20 -0.19 -97.73 33.74
CA VAL A 20 -1.50 -98.38 33.88
C VAL A 20 -2.35 -98.01 32.67
N GLY A 21 -2.63 -98.98 31.81
CA GLY A 21 -3.59 -98.87 30.71
C GLY A 21 -4.96 -99.43 31.10
N ILE A 22 -6.03 -98.68 30.84
CA ILE A 22 -7.41 -99.18 30.87
C ILE A 22 -7.95 -99.14 29.44
N ASN A 23 -8.40 -100.29 28.94
CA ASN A 23 -8.86 -100.49 27.56
C ASN A 23 -7.79 -100.21 26.47
N THR A 24 -6.49 -100.32 26.81
CA THR A 24 -5.37 -100.23 25.85
C THR A 24 -4.22 -101.13 26.28
N ASP A 25 -3.64 -101.86 25.34
CA ASP A 25 -2.46 -102.71 25.57
C ASP A 25 -1.13 -101.94 25.38
N THR A 26 -1.21 -100.70 24.89
CA THR A 26 -0.07 -99.81 24.67
C THR A 26 -0.34 -98.44 25.32
N PRO A 27 -0.31 -98.33 26.65
CA PRO A 27 -0.58 -97.07 27.33
C PRO A 27 0.45 -96.00 26.96
N LYS A 28 -0.04 -94.82 26.58
CA LYS A 28 0.79 -93.68 26.14
C LYS A 28 1.12 -92.68 27.25
N ALA A 29 0.57 -92.88 28.44
CA ALA A 29 0.84 -92.11 29.66
C ALA A 29 0.96 -93.05 30.86
N THR A 30 1.47 -92.56 32.00
CA THR A 30 1.54 -93.35 33.25
C THR A 30 0.17 -93.86 33.68
N PHE A 31 -0.91 -93.14 33.36
CA PHE A 31 -2.29 -93.62 33.40
C PHE A 31 -2.98 -93.25 32.08
N ASP A 32 -3.34 -94.26 31.28
CA ASP A 32 -4.00 -94.08 29.98
C ASP A 32 -5.34 -94.81 29.97
N VAL A 33 -6.43 -94.07 29.80
CA VAL A 33 -7.80 -94.60 29.76
C VAL A 33 -8.36 -94.34 28.37
N VAL A 34 -8.45 -95.40 27.57
CA VAL A 34 -8.92 -95.33 26.19
C VAL A 34 -10.42 -95.64 26.12
N ALA A 35 -11.17 -94.80 25.39
CA ALA A 35 -12.61 -94.93 25.23
C ALA A 35 -12.98 -96.09 24.29
N THR A 36 -14.13 -96.73 24.52
CA THR A 36 -14.78 -97.70 23.62
C THR A 36 -15.86 -96.99 22.80
N ALA A 37 -15.46 -95.94 22.07
CA ALA A 37 -16.36 -94.93 21.50
C ALA A 37 -17.49 -95.46 20.58
N ALA A 38 -17.36 -96.69 20.06
CA ALA A 38 -18.35 -97.32 19.18
C ALA A 38 -19.44 -98.13 19.93
N ASP A 39 -19.27 -98.40 21.23
CA ASP A 39 -20.22 -99.16 22.05
C ASP A 39 -21.09 -98.21 22.89
N PRO A 40 -22.36 -97.97 22.51
CA PRO A 40 -23.25 -97.05 23.23
C PRO A 40 -23.71 -97.60 24.59
N THR A 41 -23.34 -98.83 24.96
CA THR A 41 -23.65 -99.43 26.26
C THR A 41 -22.52 -99.25 27.28
N VAL A 42 -21.35 -98.77 26.85
CA VAL A 42 -20.20 -98.49 27.70
C VAL A 42 -20.17 -96.99 28.04
N VAL A 43 -19.98 -96.68 29.32
CA VAL A 43 -19.78 -95.31 29.79
C VAL A 43 -18.28 -95.04 29.84
N ASP A 44 -17.78 -94.31 28.83
CA ASP A 44 -16.38 -93.89 28.76
C ASP A 44 -16.12 -92.68 29.69
N GLY A 45 -15.02 -92.72 30.44
CA GLY A 45 -14.55 -91.56 31.21
C GLY A 45 -13.84 -91.94 32.51
N ILE A 46 -13.39 -90.90 33.22
CA ILE A 46 -12.81 -91.00 34.55
C ILE A 46 -13.70 -90.20 35.50
N ILE A 47 -14.18 -90.83 36.57
CA ILE A 47 -14.89 -90.14 37.65
C ILE A 47 -13.85 -89.76 38.72
N ALA A 48 -13.58 -88.47 38.86
CA ALA A 48 -12.71 -87.98 39.94
C ALA A 48 -13.36 -88.16 41.32
N PRO A 49 -12.57 -88.23 42.42
CA PRO A 49 -13.10 -88.24 43.78
C PRO A 49 -14.06 -87.08 44.02
N ARG A 50 -15.23 -87.39 44.60
CA ARG A 50 -16.29 -86.43 44.89
C ARG A 50 -16.22 -86.00 46.36
N LEU A 51 -16.10 -84.70 46.59
CA LEU A 51 -16.05 -84.09 47.93
C LEU A 51 -16.96 -82.86 47.95
N THR A 52 -17.63 -82.56 49.05
CA THR A 52 -18.24 -81.24 49.27
C THR A 52 -17.16 -80.19 49.51
N GLY A 53 -17.45 -78.90 49.28
CA GLY A 53 -16.51 -77.84 49.61
C GLY A 53 -16.09 -77.82 51.09
N ASN A 54 -16.97 -78.26 52.00
CA ASN A 54 -16.65 -78.40 53.43
C ASN A 54 -15.68 -79.55 53.72
N GLU A 55 -15.82 -80.68 53.01
CA GLU A 55 -14.87 -81.80 53.13
C GLU A 55 -13.50 -81.47 52.52
N LEU A 56 -13.46 -80.67 51.46
CA LEU A 56 -12.20 -80.13 50.93
C LEU A 56 -11.52 -79.21 51.94
N LYS A 57 -12.29 -78.31 52.56
CA LYS A 57 -11.79 -77.41 53.60
C LYS A 57 -11.26 -78.17 54.81
N ALA A 58 -11.95 -79.21 55.26
CA ALA A 58 -11.48 -80.06 56.36
C ALA A 58 -10.13 -80.74 56.08
N LYS A 59 -9.69 -80.74 54.81
CA LYS A 59 -8.41 -81.29 54.35
C LYS A 59 -7.39 -80.21 53.99
N ASP A 60 -7.61 -78.95 54.38
CA ASP A 60 -6.69 -77.85 54.09
C ASP A 60 -5.25 -78.16 54.53
N ASP A 61 -5.04 -78.83 55.67
CA ASP A 61 -3.70 -79.10 56.20
C ASP A 61 -2.94 -80.22 55.46
N ILE A 62 -3.64 -81.01 54.64
CA ILE A 62 -3.06 -82.17 53.94
C ILE A 62 -2.97 -82.00 52.42
N TYR A 63 -3.64 -81.01 51.84
CA TYR A 63 -3.47 -80.65 50.43
C TYR A 63 -2.33 -79.65 50.27
N ASN A 64 -1.12 -80.16 50.04
CA ASN A 64 0.14 -79.40 50.08
C ASN A 64 0.81 -79.45 48.69
N ALA A 65 2.08 -79.06 48.58
CA ALA A 65 2.80 -79.03 47.31
C ALA A 65 2.80 -80.39 46.56
N ASP A 66 2.81 -81.51 47.29
CA ASP A 66 2.79 -82.85 46.70
C ASP A 66 1.44 -83.23 46.05
N GLN A 67 0.36 -82.47 46.33
CA GLN A 67 -0.97 -82.70 45.77
C GLN A 67 -1.31 -81.73 44.62
N ILE A 68 -0.36 -80.93 44.14
CA ILE A 68 -0.56 -80.09 42.96
C ILE A 68 -1.00 -80.95 41.77
N GLY A 69 -2.04 -80.51 41.05
CA GLY A 69 -2.64 -81.26 39.95
C GLY A 69 -3.69 -82.28 40.37
N THR A 70 -4.00 -82.42 41.67
CA THR A 70 -5.09 -83.30 42.13
C THR A 70 -6.42 -82.84 41.53
N LEU A 71 -7.11 -83.75 40.83
CA LEU A 71 -8.44 -83.52 40.26
C LEU A 71 -9.52 -84.05 41.20
N ILE A 72 -10.52 -83.22 41.50
CA ILE A 72 -11.72 -83.62 42.24
C ILE A 72 -12.97 -83.07 41.57
N TYR A 73 -14.12 -83.62 41.95
CA TYR A 73 -15.41 -83.00 41.69
C TYR A 73 -16.00 -82.48 43.00
N ALA A 74 -16.13 -81.16 43.14
CA ALA A 74 -16.80 -80.57 44.27
C ALA A 74 -18.31 -80.73 44.10
N THR A 75 -19.01 -81.32 45.08
CA THR A 75 -20.46 -81.56 45.00
C THR A 75 -21.30 -80.40 45.53
N ALA A 76 -20.71 -79.49 46.31
CA ALA A 76 -21.34 -78.31 46.87
C ALA A 76 -20.28 -77.24 47.21
N ALA A 77 -20.72 -76.01 47.45
CA ALA A 77 -19.85 -74.90 47.87
C ALA A 77 -19.20 -75.14 49.25
N ALA A 78 -18.05 -74.52 49.49
CA ALA A 78 -17.44 -74.45 50.82
C ALA A 78 -18.10 -73.32 51.64
N ALA A 79 -18.64 -73.66 52.81
CA ALA A 79 -19.27 -72.73 53.75
C ALA A 79 -19.01 -73.18 55.20
N PRO A 80 -18.12 -72.49 55.96
CA PRO A 80 -17.38 -71.28 55.58
C PRO A 80 -16.22 -71.59 54.63
N ILE A 81 -15.82 -70.64 53.79
CA ILE A 81 -14.62 -70.77 52.95
C ILE A 81 -13.31 -70.73 53.77
N SER A 82 -12.22 -71.18 53.16
CA SER A 82 -10.83 -70.97 53.59
C SER A 82 -10.02 -70.38 52.43
N PRO A 83 -8.75 -69.98 52.61
CA PRO A 83 -7.88 -69.58 51.51
C PRO A 83 -7.81 -70.65 50.41
N LYS A 84 -7.67 -71.93 50.76
CA LYS A 84 -7.57 -73.03 49.78
C LYS A 84 -8.90 -73.30 49.05
N THR A 85 -10.04 -73.19 49.73
CA THR A 85 -11.35 -73.46 49.11
C THR A 85 -12.07 -72.21 48.58
N ILE A 86 -11.39 -71.07 48.46
CA ILE A 86 -12.02 -69.78 48.15
C ILE A 86 -12.80 -69.79 46.83
N ASN A 87 -12.35 -70.55 45.82
CA ASN A 87 -13.04 -70.63 44.53
C ASN A 87 -14.10 -71.76 44.47
N VAL A 88 -14.24 -72.59 45.51
CA VAL A 88 -15.22 -73.69 45.54
C VAL A 88 -16.58 -73.15 45.94
N THR A 89 -17.17 -72.35 45.06
CA THR A 89 -18.44 -71.63 45.30
C THR A 89 -19.66 -72.38 44.79
N THR A 90 -19.45 -73.38 43.94
CA THR A 90 -20.50 -74.16 43.27
C THR A 90 -19.99 -75.58 42.97
N ALA A 91 -20.91 -76.52 42.71
CA ALA A 91 -20.51 -77.84 42.25
C ALA A 91 -19.77 -77.79 40.90
N GLY A 92 -18.79 -78.67 40.69
CA GLY A 92 -18.02 -78.74 39.44
C GLY A 92 -16.68 -79.45 39.61
N TYR A 93 -15.94 -79.61 38.52
CA TYR A 93 -14.57 -80.11 38.56
C TYR A 93 -13.60 -79.01 39.00
N TYR A 94 -12.67 -79.38 39.87
CA TYR A 94 -11.59 -78.51 40.34
C TYR A 94 -10.26 -79.27 40.31
N TYR A 95 -9.16 -78.57 40.06
CA TYR A 95 -7.83 -79.06 40.36
C TYR A 95 -7.18 -78.23 41.46
N PHE A 96 -6.27 -78.82 42.23
CA PHE A 96 -5.47 -78.08 43.21
C PHE A 96 -4.23 -77.50 42.54
N ASP A 97 -4.03 -76.19 42.59
CA ASP A 97 -2.86 -75.51 41.97
C ASP A 97 -1.65 -75.38 42.91
N GLY A 98 -1.80 -75.83 44.16
CA GLY A 98 -0.79 -75.71 45.23
C GLY A 98 -1.14 -74.67 46.29
N SER A 99 -2.05 -73.75 45.98
CA SER A 99 -2.52 -72.71 46.88
C SER A 99 -4.04 -72.71 47.05
N VAL A 100 -4.79 -72.95 45.97
CA VAL A 100 -6.25 -72.94 45.95
C VAL A 100 -6.80 -74.04 45.05
N TRP A 101 -8.06 -74.41 45.28
CA TRP A 101 -8.84 -75.19 44.33
C TRP A 101 -9.26 -74.29 43.18
N VAL A 102 -8.88 -74.62 41.95
CA VAL A 102 -9.22 -73.88 40.73
C VAL A 102 -10.30 -74.62 39.96
N LYS A 103 -11.40 -73.95 39.65
CA LYS A 103 -12.52 -74.54 38.90
C LYS A 103 -12.11 -74.74 37.44
N PHE A 104 -12.46 -75.88 36.86
CA PHE A 104 -12.48 -76.02 35.40
C PHE A 104 -13.62 -75.15 34.85
N SER A 105 -13.26 -73.99 34.31
CA SER A 105 -14.20 -73.13 33.57
C SER A 105 -14.16 -73.49 32.08
N PRO A 106 -15.32 -73.55 31.40
CA PRO A 106 -15.32 -73.64 29.94
C PRO A 106 -14.61 -72.41 29.37
N ALA A 107 -13.88 -72.59 28.27
CA ALA A 107 -13.22 -71.51 27.54
C ALA A 107 -14.26 -70.63 26.84
N SER A 108 -15.00 -69.82 27.59
CA SER A 108 -15.94 -68.84 27.03
C SER A 108 -16.14 -67.69 28.01
N ALA A 109 -15.17 -66.77 28.04
CA ALA A 109 -15.31 -65.35 28.39
C ALA A 109 -13.94 -64.64 28.42
N ALA A 110 -13.00 -65.01 27.54
CA ALA A 110 -11.92 -64.07 27.25
C ALA A 110 -12.60 -62.86 26.61
N GLN A 111 -12.54 -61.70 27.25
CA GLN A 111 -13.16 -60.46 26.77
C GLN A 111 -12.76 -60.23 25.31
N ILE A 112 -13.74 -60.34 24.42
CA ILE A 112 -13.58 -59.92 23.03
C ILE A 112 -14.02 -58.46 22.98
N GLU A 113 -13.12 -57.61 22.47
CA GLU A 113 -13.34 -56.18 22.23
C GLU A 113 -14.67 -55.94 21.48
N PRO A 114 -15.35 -54.80 21.70
CA PRO A 114 -16.79 -54.65 21.48
C PRO A 114 -17.22 -54.45 20.01
N TRP A 115 -16.43 -54.91 19.03
CA TRP A 115 -16.70 -54.74 17.60
C TRP A 115 -17.33 -55.99 16.98
N ASN A 116 -18.55 -55.86 16.46
CA ASN A 116 -19.28 -56.96 15.80
C ASN A 116 -19.18 -56.85 14.28
N VAL A 117 -19.30 -57.99 13.58
CA VAL A 117 -19.40 -58.01 12.12
C VAL A 117 -20.69 -57.32 11.68
N GLN A 118 -20.63 -56.44 10.69
CA GLN A 118 -21.77 -55.70 10.18
C GLN A 118 -22.91 -56.65 9.76
N GLY A 119 -24.13 -56.38 10.23
CA GLY A 119 -25.32 -57.21 9.95
C GLY A 119 -25.43 -58.48 10.79
N SER A 120 -24.54 -58.69 11.77
CA SER A 120 -24.51 -59.84 12.68
C SER A 120 -24.52 -59.40 14.15
N THR A 121 -24.67 -60.36 15.07
CA THR A 121 -24.40 -60.18 16.51
C THR A 121 -23.09 -60.86 16.95
N THR A 122 -22.33 -61.39 15.99
CA THR A 122 -21.06 -62.08 16.25
C THR A 122 -19.89 -61.10 16.26
N PRO A 123 -18.94 -61.24 17.20
CA PRO A 123 -17.71 -60.44 17.20
C PRO A 123 -16.88 -60.64 15.93
N ALA A 124 -16.14 -59.61 15.52
CA ALA A 124 -15.16 -59.72 14.44
C ALA A 124 -13.91 -60.47 14.91
N THR A 125 -13.37 -61.33 14.03
CA THR A 125 -12.17 -62.14 14.28
C THR A 125 -11.00 -61.76 13.37
N ASP A 126 -11.26 -61.05 12.26
CA ASP A 126 -10.24 -60.65 11.29
C ASP A 126 -10.32 -59.16 10.96
N ASN A 127 -9.17 -58.54 10.66
CA ASN A 127 -9.06 -57.13 10.30
C ASN A 127 -9.57 -56.76 8.90
N ILE A 128 -10.07 -57.74 8.15
CA ILE A 128 -10.69 -57.57 6.82
C ILE A 128 -12.21 -57.58 6.87
N GLN A 129 -12.81 -57.83 8.04
CA GLN A 129 -14.26 -57.84 8.21
C GLN A 129 -14.78 -56.42 8.39
N ASP A 130 -15.93 -56.12 7.78
CA ASP A 130 -16.66 -54.89 8.08
C ASP A 130 -17.25 -54.98 9.50
N ILE A 131 -16.94 -53.99 10.34
CA ILE A 131 -17.31 -53.97 11.76
C ILE A 131 -18.27 -52.82 12.10
N TYR A 132 -19.07 -53.00 13.15
CA TYR A 132 -19.91 -51.94 13.71
C TYR A 132 -19.88 -51.93 15.24
N GLN A 133 -20.21 -50.76 15.79
CA GLN A 133 -20.53 -50.53 17.19
C GLN A 133 -21.78 -49.65 17.25
N SER A 134 -22.77 -50.04 18.07
CA SER A 134 -24.00 -49.26 18.25
C SER A 134 -23.84 -48.16 19.30
N GLY A 135 -22.84 -48.27 20.17
CA GLY A 135 -22.40 -47.21 21.07
C GLY A 135 -21.50 -46.18 20.37
N SER A 136 -21.12 -45.15 21.11
CA SER A 136 -20.11 -44.19 20.68
C SER A 136 -18.70 -44.68 20.98
N VAL A 137 -17.71 -44.11 20.29
CA VAL A 137 -16.29 -44.48 20.40
C VAL A 137 -15.53 -43.28 20.96
N ALA A 138 -15.02 -43.41 22.18
CA ALA A 138 -14.09 -42.46 22.78
C ALA A 138 -12.64 -42.94 22.58
N VAL A 139 -11.75 -42.06 22.11
CA VAL A 139 -10.32 -42.36 21.96
C VAL A 139 -9.53 -41.37 22.83
N GLY A 140 -8.64 -41.87 23.68
CA GLY A 140 -7.84 -41.04 24.60
C GLY A 140 -8.57 -40.57 25.87
N LYS A 141 -9.87 -40.89 26.01
CA LYS A 141 -10.73 -40.48 27.14
C LYS A 141 -11.78 -41.54 27.48
N ASN A 142 -12.47 -41.37 28.62
CA ASN A 142 -13.44 -42.33 29.17
C ASN A 142 -14.92 -41.96 28.97
N ALA A 143 -15.21 -40.85 28.30
CA ALA A 143 -16.56 -40.42 27.98
C ALA A 143 -16.58 -39.67 26.64
N VAL A 144 -17.63 -39.86 25.86
CA VAL A 144 -17.89 -39.06 24.66
C VAL A 144 -18.67 -37.80 24.99
N LEU A 145 -18.51 -36.77 24.18
CA LEU A 145 -19.40 -35.63 24.13
C LEU A 145 -20.80 -36.09 23.72
N SER A 146 -21.82 -35.60 24.43
CA SER A 146 -23.21 -35.95 24.15
C SER A 146 -23.56 -35.63 22.68
N GLY A 147 -24.02 -36.65 21.94
CA GLY A 147 -24.36 -36.55 20.53
C GLY A 147 -23.24 -36.91 19.54
N ALA A 148 -22.01 -37.18 20.00
CA ALA A 148 -20.91 -37.62 19.14
C ALA A 148 -20.84 -39.17 19.04
N ASN A 149 -20.67 -39.68 17.81
CA ASN A 149 -20.45 -41.12 17.56
C ASN A 149 -18.97 -41.51 17.63
N LEU A 150 -18.07 -40.60 17.25
CA LEU A 150 -16.62 -40.75 17.38
C LEU A 150 -16.09 -39.48 18.02
N ASP A 151 -15.36 -39.62 19.11
CA ASP A 151 -14.86 -38.49 19.88
C ASP A 151 -13.43 -38.76 20.38
N VAL A 152 -12.49 -37.99 19.84
CA VAL A 152 -11.05 -38.21 19.99
C VAL A 152 -10.46 -37.08 20.84
N ASP A 153 -9.78 -37.44 21.93
CA ASP A 153 -8.94 -36.54 22.71
C ASP A 153 -7.48 -36.66 22.23
N GLY A 154 -7.06 -35.72 21.39
CA GLY A 154 -5.73 -35.70 20.78
C GLY A 154 -5.75 -35.49 19.27
N ALA A 155 -4.67 -35.94 18.60
CA ALA A 155 -4.48 -35.70 17.18
C ALA A 155 -5.24 -36.72 16.30
N VAL A 156 -5.77 -36.25 15.17
CA VAL A 156 -6.47 -37.08 14.17
C VAL A 156 -5.70 -37.06 12.84
N ARG A 157 -5.53 -38.24 12.25
CA ARG A 157 -4.87 -38.45 10.95
C ARG A 157 -5.74 -39.34 10.08
N ALA A 158 -6.14 -38.86 8.92
CA ALA A 158 -6.98 -39.59 7.99
C ALA A 158 -6.45 -39.48 6.56
N GLY A 159 -6.16 -40.64 5.95
CA GLY A 159 -5.48 -40.74 4.67
C GLY A 159 -4.09 -41.36 4.83
N GLN A 160 -3.13 -40.96 4.01
CA GLN A 160 -1.84 -41.66 3.89
C GLN A 160 -0.62 -40.74 3.89
N LEU A 161 0.53 -41.30 4.22
CA LEU A 161 1.86 -40.66 4.07
C LEU A 161 2.05 -39.35 4.85
N HIS A 162 1.29 -39.09 5.91
CA HIS A 162 1.55 -37.94 6.77
C HIS A 162 2.93 -38.04 7.45
N THR A 163 3.61 -36.91 7.63
CA THR A 163 5.00 -36.86 8.14
C THR A 163 5.20 -35.86 9.28
N GLY A 164 6.40 -35.87 9.87
CA GLY A 164 6.82 -34.96 10.93
C GLY A 164 6.30 -35.32 12.33
N THR A 165 6.70 -34.54 13.33
CA THR A 165 6.16 -34.66 14.70
C THR A 165 4.67 -34.38 14.68
N VAL A 166 3.87 -35.18 15.40
CA VAL A 166 2.43 -34.97 15.52
C VAL A 166 2.17 -33.88 16.55
N GLY A 167 1.59 -32.76 16.12
CA GLY A 167 1.16 -31.70 17.03
C GLY A 167 0.03 -32.16 17.96
N VAL A 168 0.05 -31.71 19.21
CA VAL A 168 -1.03 -31.95 20.18
C VAL A 168 -2.33 -31.38 19.64
N ASN A 169 -3.44 -32.12 19.76
CA ASN A 169 -4.76 -31.72 19.26
C ASN A 169 -4.79 -31.29 17.78
N SER A 170 -3.86 -31.82 16.96
CA SER A 170 -3.77 -31.46 15.54
C SER A 170 -4.59 -32.38 14.63
N ALA A 171 -4.95 -31.90 13.45
CA ALA A 171 -5.71 -32.66 12.47
C ALA A 171 -5.00 -32.69 11.11
N ALA A 172 -4.87 -33.87 10.49
CA ALA A 172 -4.42 -33.96 9.10
C ALA A 172 -5.32 -34.90 8.30
N PHE A 173 -5.78 -34.42 7.15
CA PHE A 173 -6.66 -35.14 6.24
C PHE A 173 -6.09 -35.12 4.83
N GLY A 174 -6.09 -36.27 4.14
CA GLY A 174 -5.62 -36.41 2.76
C GLY A 174 -4.26 -37.11 2.68
N GLU A 175 -3.29 -36.53 1.97
CA GLU A 175 -2.02 -37.20 1.68
C GLU A 175 -0.82 -36.30 1.94
N ASN A 176 0.27 -36.87 2.46
CA ASN A 176 1.58 -36.21 2.56
C ASN A 176 1.59 -34.86 3.33
N ASN A 177 0.63 -34.65 4.23
CA ASN A 177 0.62 -33.48 5.09
C ASN A 177 1.59 -33.63 6.28
N THR A 178 2.29 -32.54 6.63
CA THR A 178 3.08 -32.42 7.87
C THR A 178 2.38 -31.45 8.81
N VAL A 179 1.83 -31.93 9.94
CA VAL A 179 1.11 -31.08 10.91
C VAL A 179 1.73 -31.23 12.30
N SER A 180 2.75 -30.42 12.58
CA SER A 180 3.49 -30.46 13.86
C SER A 180 3.09 -29.38 14.86
N GLY A 181 2.35 -28.36 14.41
CA GLY A 181 1.82 -27.33 15.30
C GLY A 181 0.76 -27.85 16.26
N GLU A 182 0.78 -27.37 17.50
CA GLU A 182 -0.30 -27.62 18.45
C GLU A 182 -1.60 -26.95 17.97
N SER A 183 -2.72 -27.68 18.08
CA SER A 183 -4.04 -27.25 17.59
C SER A 183 -4.06 -26.85 16.11
N ALA A 184 -3.10 -27.34 15.32
CA ALA A 184 -2.98 -27.04 13.91
C ALA A 184 -3.77 -28.01 13.02
N MET A 185 -4.12 -27.58 11.81
CA MET A 185 -4.85 -28.42 10.87
C MET A 185 -4.30 -28.39 9.44
N ALA A 186 -4.38 -29.52 8.74
CA ALA A 186 -4.18 -29.59 7.30
C ALA A 186 -5.24 -30.45 6.61
N PHE A 187 -5.71 -29.99 5.45
CA PHE A 187 -6.61 -30.75 4.58
C PHE A 187 -6.12 -30.70 3.13
N GLY A 188 -5.93 -31.87 2.51
CA GLY A 188 -5.51 -31.99 1.12
C GLY A 188 -4.16 -32.69 0.97
N LEU A 189 -3.31 -32.20 0.07
CA LEU A 189 -2.05 -32.84 -0.33
C LEU A 189 -0.85 -31.94 -0.01
N GLU A 190 0.22 -32.50 0.57
CA GLU A 190 1.52 -31.84 0.72
C GLU A 190 1.53 -30.55 1.56
N ASN A 191 0.53 -30.32 2.42
CA ASN A 191 0.54 -29.13 3.26
C ASN A 191 1.48 -29.31 4.46
N GLN A 192 2.24 -28.28 4.79
CA GLN A 192 3.12 -28.23 5.95
C GLN A 192 2.68 -27.12 6.91
N VAL A 193 2.31 -27.50 8.13
CA VAL A 193 1.77 -26.60 9.16
C VAL A 193 2.52 -26.86 10.47
N THR A 194 3.40 -25.95 10.86
CA THR A 194 4.38 -26.23 11.93
C THR A 194 4.14 -25.46 13.22
N GLN A 195 3.20 -24.51 13.26
CA GLN A 195 3.01 -23.61 14.40
C GLN A 195 1.63 -23.70 15.05
N PHE A 196 1.53 -23.11 16.25
CA PHE A 196 0.33 -23.06 17.07
C PHE A 196 -0.88 -22.46 16.33
N VAL A 197 -2.03 -23.14 16.43
CA VAL A 197 -3.36 -22.70 15.95
C VAL A 197 -3.31 -22.20 14.50
N SER A 198 -2.65 -22.97 13.64
CA SER A 198 -2.49 -22.61 12.23
C SER A 198 -3.10 -23.66 11.29
N GLY A 199 -3.41 -23.26 10.06
CA GLY A 199 -4.21 -24.08 9.15
C GLY A 199 -3.75 -24.02 7.70
N ALA A 200 -3.79 -25.15 7.01
CA ALA A 200 -3.57 -25.21 5.56
C ALA A 200 -4.62 -26.08 4.87
N ILE A 201 -5.20 -25.58 3.77
CA ILE A 201 -6.19 -26.31 2.98
C ILE A 201 -5.82 -26.23 1.50
N GLY A 202 -5.71 -27.38 0.83
CA GLY A 202 -5.42 -27.48 -0.59
C GLY A 202 -4.12 -28.25 -0.87
N PHE A 203 -3.27 -27.71 -1.74
CA PHE A 203 -2.06 -28.39 -2.23
C PHE A 203 -0.78 -27.62 -1.91
N ALA A 204 0.19 -28.29 -1.29
CA ALA A 204 1.56 -27.80 -1.11
C ALA A 204 1.68 -26.44 -0.38
N ASN A 205 0.74 -26.10 0.51
CA ASN A 205 0.85 -24.86 1.29
C ASN A 205 1.84 -25.03 2.45
N LEU A 206 2.59 -23.98 2.74
CA LEU A 206 3.56 -23.92 3.84
C LEU A 206 3.12 -22.83 4.83
N VAL A 207 2.81 -23.23 6.06
CA VAL A 207 2.40 -22.35 7.14
C VAL A 207 3.34 -22.55 8.33
N THR A 208 4.25 -21.61 8.50
CA THR A 208 5.23 -21.62 9.59
C THR A 208 5.05 -20.46 10.55
N GLN A 209 4.00 -19.63 10.41
CA GLN A 209 3.62 -18.57 11.35
C GLN A 209 2.50 -19.04 12.29
N GLU A 210 2.48 -18.55 13.53
CA GLU A 210 1.39 -18.79 14.49
C GLU A 210 0.10 -18.07 14.08
N TYR A 211 -1.05 -18.69 14.38
CA TYR A 211 -2.39 -18.18 14.07
C TYR A 211 -2.65 -17.92 12.57
N ALA A 212 -1.85 -18.54 11.70
CA ALA A 212 -1.88 -18.29 10.27
C ALA A 212 -2.74 -19.29 9.49
N MET A 213 -3.25 -18.87 8.34
CA MET A 213 -4.03 -19.72 7.45
C MET A 213 -3.54 -19.63 5.99
N ALA A 214 -3.47 -20.76 5.31
CA ALA A 214 -3.24 -20.82 3.87
C ALA A 214 -4.31 -21.66 3.18
N PHE A 215 -4.91 -21.13 2.12
CA PHE A 215 -5.92 -21.81 1.32
C PHE A 215 -5.55 -21.75 -0.17
N GLY A 216 -5.56 -22.90 -0.84
CA GLY A 216 -5.29 -23.03 -2.27
C GLY A 216 -4.01 -23.79 -2.55
N GLN A 217 -3.16 -23.27 -3.42
CA GLN A 217 -1.96 -23.95 -3.90
C GLN A 217 -0.67 -23.19 -3.57
N SER A 218 0.31 -23.88 -3.00
CA SER A 218 1.69 -23.39 -2.89
C SER A 218 1.83 -22.02 -2.20
N ASN A 219 0.89 -21.65 -1.32
CA ASN A 219 1.02 -20.44 -0.54
C ASN A 219 2.03 -20.65 0.60
N LYS A 220 2.81 -19.62 0.92
CA LYS A 220 3.83 -19.62 1.96
C LYS A 220 3.51 -18.52 2.97
N VAL A 221 3.05 -18.88 4.16
CA VAL A 221 2.85 -17.95 5.28
C VAL A 221 3.93 -18.21 6.31
N LEU A 222 4.95 -17.35 6.29
CA LEU A 222 6.25 -17.57 6.94
C LEU A 222 6.37 -16.75 8.23
N ILE A 223 7.23 -17.20 9.14
CA ILE A 223 7.61 -16.44 10.34
C ILE A 223 8.21 -15.09 9.93
N GLY A 224 7.57 -14.01 10.37
CA GLY A 224 8.07 -12.65 10.28
C GLY A 224 8.68 -12.15 11.59
N ALA A 225 9.23 -10.94 11.57
CA ALA A 225 9.68 -10.28 12.79
C ALA A 225 8.48 -9.95 13.70
N GLY A 226 8.39 -10.65 14.85
CA GLY A 226 7.56 -10.25 15.98
C GLY A 226 6.04 -10.28 15.77
N GLY A 227 5.49 -11.14 14.91
CA GLY A 227 4.03 -11.23 14.85
C GLY A 227 3.40 -12.47 14.22
N TYR A 228 2.09 -12.52 14.43
CA TYR A 228 1.17 -13.64 14.23
C TYR A 228 0.01 -13.25 13.30
N GLY A 229 -0.79 -14.23 12.84
CA GLY A 229 -2.13 -13.96 12.31
C GLY A 229 -2.22 -13.50 10.86
N SER A 230 -1.52 -14.15 9.92
CA SER A 230 -1.64 -13.84 8.49
C SER A 230 -2.46 -14.86 7.73
N ALA A 231 -3.08 -14.44 6.62
CA ALA A 231 -3.89 -15.31 5.79
C ALA A 231 -3.55 -15.17 4.30
N ALA A 232 -3.30 -16.30 3.63
CA ALA A 232 -3.05 -16.37 2.20
C ALA A 232 -4.10 -17.21 1.48
N PHE A 233 -4.71 -16.67 0.43
CA PHE A 233 -5.71 -17.35 -0.41
C PHE A 233 -5.28 -17.34 -1.87
N GLY A 234 -5.40 -18.47 -2.57
CA GLY A 234 -5.11 -18.57 -4.00
C GLY A 234 -3.84 -19.38 -4.29
N GLN A 235 -2.97 -18.88 -5.17
CA GLN A 235 -1.81 -19.63 -5.67
C GLN A 235 -0.49 -18.89 -5.47
N SER A 236 0.53 -19.58 -4.95
CA SER A 236 1.92 -19.10 -4.91
C SER A 236 2.13 -17.76 -4.20
N ASN A 237 1.25 -17.39 -3.27
CA ASN A 237 1.43 -16.17 -2.48
C ASN A 237 2.48 -16.41 -1.40
N THR A 238 3.29 -15.39 -1.09
CA THR A 238 4.26 -15.42 0.01
C THR A 238 3.98 -14.27 0.97
N ILE A 239 3.86 -14.60 2.26
CA ILE A 239 3.74 -13.63 3.35
C ILE A 239 4.88 -13.88 4.32
N SER A 240 5.68 -12.85 4.60
CA SER A 240 6.64 -12.83 5.71
C SER A 240 6.38 -11.66 6.68
N GLY A 241 5.41 -10.79 6.38
CA GLY A 241 4.93 -9.77 7.30
C GLY A 241 3.99 -10.36 8.37
N SER A 242 3.85 -9.68 9.50
CA SER A 242 2.85 -10.05 10.51
C SER A 242 1.47 -9.49 10.18
N ASN A 243 0.40 -10.14 10.67
CA ASN A 243 -0.99 -9.66 10.57
C ASN A 243 -1.41 -9.23 9.14
N SER A 244 -0.94 -9.97 8.13
CA SER A 244 -1.06 -9.57 6.72
C SER A 244 -2.01 -10.48 5.94
N HIS A 245 -2.63 -9.93 4.90
CA HIS A 245 -3.66 -10.62 4.12
C HIS A 245 -3.33 -10.60 2.64
N VAL A 246 -3.35 -11.78 2.01
CA VAL A 246 -3.06 -11.90 0.58
C VAL A 246 -4.09 -12.77 -0.10
N SER A 247 -4.57 -12.31 -1.26
CA SER A 247 -5.45 -13.10 -2.12
C SER A 247 -5.10 -12.95 -3.60
N GLY A 248 -5.00 -14.07 -4.32
CA GLY A 248 -4.75 -14.11 -5.76
C GLY A 248 -3.53 -14.96 -6.12
N VAL A 249 -2.69 -14.50 -7.06
CA VAL A 249 -1.60 -15.30 -7.64
C VAL A 249 -0.24 -14.62 -7.51
N GLY A 250 0.72 -15.28 -6.86
CA GLY A 250 2.12 -14.87 -6.90
C GLY A 250 2.42 -13.53 -6.22
N ASN A 251 1.60 -13.10 -5.26
CA ASN A 251 1.87 -11.87 -4.51
C ASN A 251 2.92 -12.13 -3.42
N ASN A 252 3.73 -11.12 -3.11
CA ASN A 252 4.80 -11.19 -2.11
C ASN A 252 4.67 -10.05 -1.09
N VAL A 253 4.39 -10.37 0.17
CA VAL A 253 4.13 -9.38 1.23
C VAL A 253 5.09 -9.58 2.40
N SER A 254 5.98 -8.62 2.61
CA SER A 254 6.89 -8.60 3.77
C SER A 254 6.59 -7.49 4.76
N GLY A 255 5.77 -6.50 4.39
CA GLY A 255 5.33 -5.46 5.31
C GLY A 255 4.34 -6.01 6.34
N SER A 256 4.42 -5.54 7.59
CA SER A 256 3.44 -5.87 8.63
C SER A 256 2.12 -5.13 8.41
N SER A 257 1.01 -5.77 8.77
CA SER A 257 -0.35 -5.25 8.58
C SER A 257 -0.61 -4.81 7.14
N ALA A 258 -0.06 -5.56 6.18
CA ALA A 258 -0.15 -5.25 4.76
C ALA A 258 -1.18 -6.13 4.05
N THR A 259 -1.72 -5.60 2.94
CA THR A 259 -2.72 -6.30 2.13
C THR A 259 -2.29 -6.33 0.67
N ALA A 260 -2.38 -7.49 0.02
CA ALA A 260 -2.21 -7.61 -1.42
C ALA A 260 -3.34 -8.42 -2.07
N PHE A 261 -3.97 -7.86 -3.10
CA PHE A 261 -5.02 -8.52 -3.88
C PHE A 261 -4.69 -8.48 -5.37
N GLY A 262 -4.83 -9.62 -6.06
CA GLY A 262 -4.61 -9.74 -7.50
C GLY A 262 -3.38 -10.57 -7.84
N GLN A 263 -2.56 -10.14 -8.79
CA GLN A 263 -1.45 -10.93 -9.32
C GLN A 263 -0.10 -10.21 -9.22
N SER A 264 0.93 -10.91 -8.77
CA SER A 264 2.33 -10.46 -8.80
C SER A 264 2.59 -9.14 -8.07
N ASN A 265 1.75 -8.74 -7.12
CA ASN A 265 1.99 -7.54 -6.33
C ASN A 265 3.08 -7.80 -5.29
N THR A 266 3.90 -6.79 -5.00
CA THR A 266 4.94 -6.86 -3.97
C THR A 266 4.79 -5.72 -2.97
N VAL A 267 4.47 -6.04 -1.71
CA VAL A 267 4.28 -5.06 -0.63
C VAL A 267 5.32 -5.28 0.46
N THR A 268 6.31 -4.39 0.55
CA THR A 268 7.37 -4.49 1.58
C THR A 268 7.21 -3.52 2.72
N ALA A 269 6.40 -2.48 2.55
CA ALA A 269 6.18 -1.47 3.56
C ALA A 269 5.04 -1.83 4.52
N ASN A 270 5.16 -1.41 5.78
CA ASN A 270 4.14 -1.66 6.80
C ASN A 270 2.86 -0.86 6.52
N PHE A 271 1.72 -1.36 6.99
CA PHE A 271 0.39 -0.71 6.89
C PHE A 271 -0.04 -0.38 5.46
N SER A 272 0.50 -1.11 4.48
CA SER A 272 0.40 -0.72 3.07
C SER A 272 -0.41 -1.71 2.25
N GLN A 273 -0.94 -1.25 1.12
CA GLN A 273 -1.95 -1.98 0.37
C GLN A 273 -1.65 -1.98 -1.12
N SER A 274 -1.91 -3.11 -1.77
CA SER A 274 -1.74 -3.26 -3.21
C SER A 274 -2.90 -4.03 -3.85
N PHE A 275 -3.45 -3.49 -4.94
CA PHE A 275 -4.58 -4.08 -5.67
C PHE A 275 -4.31 -4.08 -7.18
N GLY A 276 -4.40 -5.24 -7.83
CA GLY A 276 -4.30 -5.36 -9.29
C GLY A 276 -3.12 -6.23 -9.73
N TYR A 277 -2.37 -5.78 -10.74
CA TYR A 277 -1.30 -6.56 -11.37
C TYR A 277 0.07 -5.88 -11.21
N ALA A 278 1.06 -6.62 -10.71
CA ALA A 278 2.47 -6.23 -10.70
C ALA A 278 2.78 -4.88 -10.04
N ASN A 279 1.98 -4.44 -9.07
CA ASN A 279 2.29 -3.21 -8.34
C ASN A 279 3.37 -3.47 -7.27
N ARG A 280 4.16 -2.44 -6.95
CA ARG A 280 5.22 -2.45 -5.93
C ARG A 280 4.97 -1.36 -4.89
N VAL A 281 4.86 -1.76 -3.63
CA VAL A 281 4.59 -0.84 -2.52
C VAL A 281 5.74 -0.86 -1.51
N ASP A 282 6.52 0.22 -1.50
CA ASP A 282 7.72 0.44 -0.70
C ASP A 282 7.55 1.55 0.36
N GLY A 283 6.63 2.49 0.15
CA GLY A 283 6.30 3.55 1.10
C GLY A 283 5.39 3.08 2.24
N THR A 284 5.75 3.34 3.49
CA THR A 284 4.91 2.97 4.66
C THR A 284 3.54 3.67 4.60
N GLY A 285 2.47 2.95 4.91
CA GLY A 285 1.10 3.47 4.88
C GLY A 285 0.60 3.85 3.47
N SER A 286 1.23 3.35 2.42
CA SER A 286 0.90 3.73 1.03
C SER A 286 -0.02 2.73 0.35
N THR A 287 -0.63 3.16 -0.76
CA THR A 287 -1.58 2.34 -1.54
C THR A 287 -1.28 2.39 -3.03
N ALA A 288 -1.24 1.22 -3.69
CA ALA A 288 -1.17 1.13 -5.14
C ALA A 288 -2.38 0.36 -5.71
N PHE A 289 -3.02 0.92 -6.74
CA PHE A 289 -4.15 0.32 -7.44
C PHE A 289 -3.95 0.35 -8.96
N GLY A 290 -4.10 -0.81 -9.62
CA GLY A 290 -4.04 -0.93 -11.08
C GLY A 290 -2.89 -1.83 -11.54
N GLN A 291 -2.11 -1.39 -12.53
CA GLN A 291 -1.05 -2.17 -13.15
C GLN A 291 0.32 -1.50 -12.98
N GLU A 292 1.34 -2.24 -12.56
CA GLU A 292 2.76 -1.82 -12.60
C GLU A 292 3.07 -0.50 -11.88
N ASN A 293 2.23 -0.11 -10.92
CA ASN A 293 2.46 1.12 -10.16
C ASN A 293 3.51 0.90 -9.06
N ARG A 294 4.22 1.97 -8.70
CA ARG A 294 5.22 1.96 -7.62
C ARG A 294 4.95 3.08 -6.62
N THR A 295 4.79 2.75 -5.34
CA THR A 295 4.74 3.75 -4.25
C THR A 295 6.02 3.69 -3.45
N LEU A 296 6.84 4.74 -3.51
CA LEU A 296 8.07 4.87 -2.72
C LEU A 296 7.88 5.85 -1.55
N GLY A 297 7.05 6.88 -1.75
CA GLY A 297 6.73 7.87 -0.73
C GLY A 297 5.87 7.32 0.41
N THR A 298 6.19 7.69 1.64
CA THR A 298 5.35 7.39 2.82
C THR A 298 3.97 8.04 2.65
N ILE A 299 2.89 7.31 2.99
CA ILE A 299 1.49 7.78 2.90
C ILE A 299 1.14 8.26 1.47
N SER A 300 1.81 7.73 0.44
CA SER A 300 1.47 8.04 -0.95
C SER A 300 0.37 7.13 -1.49
N ALA A 301 -0.26 7.54 -2.58
CA ALA A 301 -1.26 6.74 -3.26
C ALA A 301 -1.10 6.85 -4.78
N VAL A 302 -1.21 5.70 -5.46
CA VAL A 302 -1.10 5.63 -6.92
C VAL A 302 -2.26 4.84 -7.50
N PHE A 303 -2.90 5.39 -8.52
CA PHE A 303 -3.96 4.73 -9.29
C PHE A 303 -3.65 4.78 -10.79
N GLY A 304 -3.78 3.64 -11.47
CA GLY A 304 -3.67 3.57 -12.94
C GLY A 304 -2.60 2.62 -13.43
N VAL A 305 -1.75 3.05 -14.38
CA VAL A 305 -0.77 2.19 -15.06
C VAL A 305 0.64 2.78 -15.04
N SER A 306 1.62 2.02 -14.56
CA SER A 306 3.06 2.33 -14.64
C SER A 306 3.45 3.69 -14.02
N ASN A 307 2.65 4.18 -13.06
CA ASN A 307 2.91 5.41 -12.32
C ASN A 307 3.86 5.16 -11.14
N ILE A 308 4.58 6.19 -10.72
CA ILE A 308 5.48 6.15 -9.56
C ILE A 308 5.21 7.37 -8.68
N ALA A 309 4.76 7.13 -7.44
CA ALA A 309 4.72 8.17 -6.40
C ALA A 309 6.00 8.09 -5.56
N ALA A 310 6.90 9.04 -5.75
CA ALA A 310 8.20 9.04 -5.08
C ALA A 310 8.20 9.88 -3.81
N SER A 311 7.30 10.85 -3.71
CA SER A 311 7.32 11.87 -2.66
C SER A 311 6.37 11.51 -1.51
N PRO A 312 6.70 11.88 -0.26
CA PRO A 312 5.78 11.68 0.87
C PRO A 312 4.44 12.40 0.66
N GLY A 313 3.33 11.69 0.92
CA GLY A 313 1.96 12.22 0.77
C GLY A 313 1.50 12.44 -0.67
N GLU A 314 2.25 11.96 -1.66
CA GLU A 314 1.95 12.18 -3.06
C GLU A 314 0.77 11.34 -3.56
N LEU A 315 -0.14 11.97 -4.32
CA LEU A 315 -1.18 11.28 -5.08
C LEU A 315 -0.87 11.30 -6.58
N VAL A 316 -0.82 10.14 -7.21
CA VAL A 316 -0.62 10.01 -8.67
C VAL A 316 -1.77 9.25 -9.32
N LEU A 317 -2.30 9.81 -10.41
CA LEU A 317 -3.36 9.21 -11.22
C LEU A 317 -2.92 9.03 -12.67
N GLY A 318 -3.62 8.20 -13.44
CA GLY A 318 -3.48 8.13 -14.90
C GLY A 318 -2.44 7.10 -15.35
N GLN A 319 -1.54 7.47 -16.25
CA GLN A 319 -0.52 6.55 -16.76
C GLN A 319 0.83 7.25 -17.00
N ASN A 320 1.91 6.56 -16.64
CA ASN A 320 3.30 7.01 -16.89
C ASN A 320 3.57 8.48 -16.50
N ASN A 321 3.33 8.83 -15.24
CA ASN A 321 3.62 10.17 -14.72
C ASN A 321 5.09 10.61 -14.94
N GLY A 322 5.26 11.93 -15.11
CA GLY A 322 6.50 12.61 -15.49
C GLY A 322 7.56 12.71 -14.40
N ILE A 323 7.17 12.89 -13.13
CA ILE A 323 8.12 13.08 -12.02
C ILE A 323 8.10 11.84 -11.15
N ILE A 324 9.20 11.09 -11.12
CA ILE A 324 9.27 9.78 -10.43
C ILE A 324 10.39 9.73 -9.40
N THR A 325 10.97 10.89 -9.07
CA THR A 325 11.97 11.03 -8.02
C THR A 325 11.52 12.06 -6.97
N SER A 326 11.96 11.85 -5.74
CA SER A 326 11.84 12.81 -4.65
C SER A 326 13.22 13.21 -4.18
N SER A 327 13.36 14.47 -3.76
CA SER A 327 14.57 14.98 -3.15
C SER A 327 14.68 14.68 -1.65
N VAL A 328 13.65 14.10 -1.03
CA VAL A 328 13.64 13.65 0.37
C VAL A 328 13.75 12.12 0.40
N PRO A 329 14.75 11.53 1.09
CA PRO A 329 14.86 10.09 1.22
C PRO A 329 13.60 9.47 1.83
N SER A 330 13.06 8.46 1.16
CA SER A 330 11.91 7.68 1.60
C SER A 330 12.27 6.74 2.76
N ASN A 331 12.58 7.27 3.95
CA ASN A 331 12.53 6.47 5.17
C ASN A 331 12.50 7.30 6.45
N ALA A 332 11.32 7.48 7.02
CA ALA A 332 11.17 7.83 8.43
C ALA A 332 10.07 6.97 9.05
N SER A 333 10.32 5.67 9.12
CA SER A 333 9.53 4.72 9.91
C SER A 333 10.00 4.68 11.37
N ASN A 334 10.33 5.84 11.98
CA ASN A 334 10.82 5.95 13.35
C ASN A 334 10.07 7.01 14.17
N GLY A 335 8.73 7.02 14.19
CA GLY A 335 7.94 7.78 15.18
C GLY A 335 8.08 9.32 15.15
N ALA A 336 8.88 9.90 14.27
CA ALA A 336 8.89 11.32 13.95
C ALA A 336 7.80 11.58 12.92
N GLY A 337 7.00 12.62 13.12
CA GLY A 337 5.81 12.94 12.32
C GLY A 337 6.05 13.01 10.80
N ILE A 338 4.95 13.08 10.06
CA ILE A 338 4.94 13.11 8.58
C ILE A 338 5.87 14.23 8.08
N VAL A 339 7.00 13.86 7.49
CA VAL A 339 7.86 14.80 6.76
C VAL A 339 7.23 15.01 5.39
N LEU A 340 6.69 16.19 5.14
CA LEU A 340 6.22 16.59 3.81
C LEU A 340 7.43 16.67 2.87
N GLY A 341 7.23 16.32 1.58
CA GLY A 341 8.29 16.37 0.57
C GLY A 341 8.91 17.77 0.42
N ALA A 342 10.04 17.86 -0.28
CA ALA A 342 10.69 19.16 -0.49
C ALA A 342 9.79 20.12 -1.28
N PRO A 343 10.02 21.44 -1.23
CA PRO A 343 9.19 22.41 -1.95
C PRO A 343 9.06 22.15 -3.47
N SER A 344 10.06 21.51 -4.09
CA SER A 344 10.09 21.15 -5.52
C SER A 344 9.63 19.71 -5.82
N ASP A 345 9.22 18.96 -4.79
CA ASP A 345 8.66 17.62 -4.96
C ASP A 345 7.16 17.71 -5.28
N PRO A 346 6.63 16.79 -6.10
CA PRO A 346 5.21 16.71 -6.39
C PRO A 346 4.40 16.28 -5.15
N ILE A 347 3.25 16.90 -4.96
CA ILE A 347 2.18 16.41 -4.06
C ILE A 347 1.04 15.77 -4.85
N PHE A 348 0.87 16.19 -6.11
CA PHE A 348 -0.16 15.65 -6.99
C PHE A 348 0.30 15.61 -8.45
N GLN A 349 0.06 14.48 -9.11
CA GLN A 349 0.31 14.32 -10.55
C GLN A 349 -0.85 13.58 -11.23
N ILE A 350 -1.18 14.01 -12.45
CA ILE A 350 -1.99 13.21 -13.38
C ILE A 350 -1.09 12.86 -14.56
N GLY A 351 -0.62 11.62 -14.60
CA GLY A 351 0.17 11.09 -15.71
C GLY A 351 -0.70 10.89 -16.95
N ASN A 352 -0.21 11.33 -18.10
CA ASN A 352 -0.80 11.06 -19.42
C ASN A 352 0.25 10.54 -20.41
N GLY A 353 1.31 9.92 -19.89
CA GLY A 353 2.40 9.41 -20.69
C GLY A 353 1.99 8.18 -21.52
N ASN A 354 2.27 8.24 -22.81
CA ASN A 354 2.17 7.10 -23.72
C ASN A 354 3.57 6.83 -24.27
N GLU A 355 4.17 5.69 -23.91
CA GLU A 355 5.58 5.30 -24.14
C GLU A 355 6.64 6.19 -23.46
N THR A 356 6.38 7.48 -23.35
CA THR A 356 7.21 8.48 -22.66
C THR A 356 6.48 9.04 -21.46
N ARG A 357 7.21 9.28 -20.36
CA ARG A 357 6.65 9.84 -19.13
C ARG A 357 6.25 11.30 -19.32
N ASN A 358 5.03 11.65 -18.95
CA ASN A 358 4.46 12.98 -19.07
C ASN A 358 3.34 13.21 -18.06
N ASN A 359 3.04 14.48 -17.78
CA ASN A 359 1.92 14.87 -16.93
C ASN A 359 0.92 15.76 -17.68
N ALA A 360 -0.37 15.48 -17.50
CA ALA A 360 -1.42 16.43 -17.82
C ALA A 360 -1.46 17.57 -16.80
N VAL A 361 -1.29 17.24 -15.51
CA VAL A 361 -1.31 18.18 -14.39
C VAL A 361 -0.22 17.81 -13.39
N THR A 362 0.46 18.81 -12.83
CA THR A 362 1.43 18.67 -11.75
C THR A 362 1.18 19.75 -10.70
N VAL A 363 1.22 19.39 -9.41
CA VAL A 363 1.24 20.34 -8.30
C VAL A 363 2.43 20.00 -7.40
N LEU A 364 3.26 20.99 -7.12
CA LEU A 364 4.42 20.87 -6.23
C LEU A 364 4.05 21.32 -4.81
N ASN A 365 4.82 20.87 -3.81
CA ASN A 365 4.64 21.27 -2.40
C ASN A 365 4.77 22.78 -2.16
N ASN A 366 5.48 23.53 -3.02
CA ASN A 366 5.57 24.99 -2.93
C ASN A 366 4.33 25.73 -3.48
N GLY A 367 3.29 24.99 -3.92
CA GLY A 367 2.06 25.54 -4.47
C GLY A 367 2.13 25.96 -5.95
N SER A 368 3.18 25.56 -6.67
CA SER A 368 3.26 25.78 -8.13
C SER A 368 2.52 24.67 -8.86
N MET A 369 1.66 25.06 -9.82
CA MET A 369 0.83 24.16 -10.60
C MET A 369 1.18 24.27 -12.08
N GLY A 370 1.45 23.12 -12.71
CA GLY A 370 1.68 22.98 -14.15
C GLY A 370 0.50 22.30 -14.84
N ILE A 371 0.08 22.80 -15.98
CA ILE A 371 -0.91 22.16 -16.86
C ILE A 371 -0.31 21.99 -18.26
N GLY A 372 -0.32 20.77 -18.78
CA GLY A 372 0.17 20.45 -20.12
C GLY A 372 1.67 20.69 -20.31
N ILE A 373 2.46 20.56 -19.24
CA ILE A 373 3.93 20.60 -19.30
C ILE A 373 4.44 19.23 -19.72
N THR A 374 5.19 19.18 -20.83
CA THR A 374 5.74 17.94 -21.39
C THR A 374 7.14 17.67 -20.90
N GLY A 375 7.48 16.39 -20.71
CA GLY A 375 8.79 15.92 -20.30
C GLY A 375 8.73 15.11 -19.00
N ALA A 376 9.91 14.81 -18.48
CA ALA A 376 10.09 14.08 -17.24
C ALA A 376 11.00 14.84 -16.27
N GLU A 377 10.87 14.53 -14.99
CA GLU A 377 11.65 15.12 -13.90
C GLU A 377 11.66 16.65 -13.94
N ALA A 378 12.82 17.28 -14.04
CA ALA A 378 12.96 18.74 -14.03
C ALA A 378 12.13 19.43 -15.14
N ALA A 379 12.00 18.80 -16.31
CA ALA A 379 11.22 19.36 -17.41
C ALA A 379 9.71 19.31 -17.18
N ALA A 380 9.24 18.41 -16.30
CA ALA A 380 7.83 18.30 -15.93
C ALA A 380 7.42 19.21 -14.75
N LYS A 381 8.39 19.90 -14.12
CA LYS A 381 8.15 20.73 -12.94
C LYS A 381 7.75 22.16 -13.37
N PRO A 382 6.61 22.69 -12.92
CA PRO A 382 6.25 24.09 -13.17
C PRO A 382 7.26 25.03 -12.51
N THR A 383 7.62 26.09 -13.22
CA THR A 383 8.54 27.13 -12.70
C THR A 383 7.80 28.34 -12.13
N GLU A 384 6.53 28.50 -12.49
CA GLU A 384 5.65 29.57 -12.01
C GLU A 384 4.46 29.02 -11.22
N LYS A 385 3.77 29.89 -10.46
CA LYS A 385 2.64 29.47 -9.62
C LYS A 385 1.51 28.82 -10.40
N LEU A 386 1.21 29.35 -11.58
CA LEU A 386 0.36 28.70 -12.59
C LEU A 386 1.13 28.74 -13.90
N ASP A 387 1.56 27.57 -14.35
CA ASP A 387 2.43 27.39 -15.51
C ASP A 387 1.71 26.55 -16.56
N ILE A 388 1.60 27.09 -17.77
CA ILE A 388 0.85 26.50 -18.88
C ILE A 388 1.86 26.13 -19.96
N GLY A 389 2.23 24.84 -19.99
CA GLY A 389 3.31 24.38 -20.87
C GLY A 389 2.94 24.39 -22.36
N SER A 390 1.66 24.27 -22.68
CA SER A 390 1.17 24.33 -24.06
C SER A 390 -0.29 24.79 -24.13
N GLY A 391 -0.65 25.40 -25.27
CA GLY A 391 -2.00 25.88 -25.53
C GLY A 391 -2.28 27.28 -24.97
N ASN A 392 -3.56 27.65 -24.93
CA ASN A 392 -4.03 28.96 -24.50
C ASN A 392 -4.90 28.85 -23.25
N VAL A 393 -4.86 29.85 -22.38
CA VAL A 393 -5.79 29.98 -21.26
C VAL A 393 -7.05 30.70 -21.73
N ARG A 394 -8.22 30.09 -21.48
CA ARG A 394 -9.52 30.76 -21.60
C ARG A 394 -10.11 30.99 -20.23
N ILE A 395 -10.30 32.26 -19.86
CA ILE A 395 -11.03 32.65 -18.66
C ILE A 395 -12.47 32.99 -19.08
N ARG A 396 -13.45 32.29 -18.52
CA ARG A 396 -14.87 32.58 -18.73
C ARG A 396 -15.35 33.56 -17.67
N ASP A 397 -16.37 34.35 -18.00
CA ASP A 397 -17.00 35.30 -17.07
C ASP A 397 -16.03 36.28 -16.42
N ILE A 398 -15.10 36.82 -17.22
CA ILE A 398 -14.25 37.94 -16.79
C ILE A 398 -15.17 39.09 -16.39
N ASN A 399 -14.94 39.62 -15.18
CA ASN A 399 -15.73 40.71 -14.62
C ASN A 399 -15.81 41.90 -15.59
N SER A 400 -16.99 42.51 -15.73
CA SER A 400 -17.24 43.69 -16.57
C SER A 400 -16.78 45.01 -15.94
N ASN A 401 -16.33 45.00 -14.68
CA ASN A 401 -15.73 46.15 -14.02
C ASN A 401 -14.54 46.64 -14.85
N THR A 402 -14.63 47.88 -15.31
CA THR A 402 -13.55 48.51 -16.08
C THR A 402 -12.40 48.86 -15.14
N GLY A 403 -11.17 48.48 -15.53
CA GLY A 403 -9.98 48.81 -14.74
C GLY A 403 -9.73 50.31 -14.66
N SER A 404 -9.26 50.78 -13.50
CA SER A 404 -8.86 52.16 -13.24
C SER A 404 -7.36 52.35 -13.44
N GLY A 405 -6.99 53.26 -14.34
CA GLY A 405 -5.60 53.60 -14.61
C GLY A 405 -4.88 54.11 -13.34
N GLY A 406 -3.70 53.55 -13.05
CA GLY A 406 -2.87 53.94 -11.90
C GLY A 406 -3.13 53.14 -10.62
N THR A 407 -4.26 52.45 -10.49
CA THR A 407 -4.54 51.50 -9.40
C THR A 407 -4.45 50.06 -9.87
N ASP A 408 -5.07 49.76 -11.01
CA ASP A 408 -5.10 48.42 -11.56
C ASP A 408 -3.86 48.11 -12.39
N LYS A 409 -3.48 46.84 -12.39
CA LYS A 409 -2.33 46.35 -13.15
C LYS A 409 -2.79 45.95 -14.55
N VAL A 410 -2.17 46.55 -15.57
CA VAL A 410 -2.20 46.00 -16.92
C VAL A 410 -1.09 44.98 -17.03
N VAL A 411 -1.45 43.75 -17.37
CA VAL A 411 -0.49 42.65 -17.53
C VAL A 411 -0.06 42.49 -18.99
N VAL A 412 1.21 42.19 -19.19
CA VAL A 412 1.82 41.77 -20.46
C VAL A 412 2.64 40.52 -20.19
N ALA A 413 2.90 39.71 -21.21
CA ALA A 413 3.80 38.57 -21.09
C ALA A 413 5.17 38.90 -21.69
N ASP A 414 6.24 38.35 -21.12
CA ASP A 414 7.54 38.36 -21.79
C ASP A 414 7.65 37.24 -22.86
N ALA A 415 8.82 37.14 -23.51
CA ALA A 415 9.06 36.14 -24.54
C ALA A 415 9.00 34.68 -24.03
N THR A 416 9.06 34.47 -22.72
CA THR A 416 8.92 33.17 -22.05
C THR A 416 7.51 32.93 -21.51
N GLY A 417 6.59 33.88 -21.69
CA GLY A 417 5.19 33.76 -21.25
C GLY A 417 4.92 34.25 -19.83
N VAL A 418 5.93 34.74 -19.10
CA VAL A 418 5.76 35.19 -17.71
C VAL A 418 5.02 36.53 -17.69
N LEU A 419 3.92 36.59 -16.96
CA LEU A 419 3.13 37.82 -16.81
C LEU A 419 3.88 38.86 -15.96
N LYS A 420 3.93 40.08 -16.49
CA LYS A 420 4.54 41.29 -15.90
C LYS A 420 3.57 42.45 -15.99
N THR A 421 3.81 43.52 -15.24
CA THR A 421 2.96 44.72 -15.30
C THR A 421 3.67 45.86 -16.01
N ILE A 422 2.93 46.65 -16.79
CA ILE A 422 3.44 47.91 -17.34
C ILE A 422 3.43 48.99 -16.24
N ASP A 423 4.54 49.70 -16.08
CA ASP A 423 4.58 50.92 -15.27
C ASP A 423 4.27 52.16 -16.12
N PHE A 424 3.03 52.64 -16.04
CA PHE A 424 2.61 53.83 -16.77
C PHE A 424 3.23 55.13 -16.24
N LYS A 425 3.90 55.13 -15.08
CA LYS A 425 4.66 56.30 -14.61
C LYS A 425 5.87 56.60 -15.50
N ALA A 426 6.27 55.66 -16.38
CA ALA A 426 7.33 55.88 -17.36
C ALA A 426 6.92 56.83 -18.52
N TYR A 427 5.63 57.01 -18.81
CA TYR A 427 5.15 57.94 -19.85
C TYR A 427 5.08 59.40 -19.35
N THR A 428 6.17 59.88 -18.75
CA THR A 428 6.24 61.25 -18.23
C THR A 428 6.33 62.28 -19.36
N LEU A 429 5.51 63.31 -19.23
CA LEU A 429 5.37 64.44 -20.16
C LEU A 429 6.39 65.52 -19.82
N PHE A 430 7.04 66.13 -20.82
CA PHE A 430 7.78 67.38 -20.62
C PHE A 430 6.76 68.47 -20.76
N HIS A 431 6.69 69.39 -19.81
CA HIS A 431 5.90 70.58 -20.02
C HIS A 431 6.61 71.78 -19.42
N ALA A 432 6.95 72.77 -20.25
CA ALA A 432 7.63 73.98 -19.81
C ALA A 432 7.00 75.22 -20.45
N ARG A 433 6.98 76.33 -19.70
CA ARG A 433 6.46 77.63 -20.14
C ARG A 433 7.62 78.55 -20.51
N LEU A 434 7.44 79.50 -21.43
CA LEU A 434 8.50 80.44 -21.77
C LEU A 434 8.98 81.18 -20.52
N ALA A 435 10.29 81.35 -20.35
CA ALA A 435 10.87 81.93 -19.12
C ALA A 435 10.48 83.41 -18.92
N GLY A 436 10.32 84.13 -20.03
CA GLY A 436 9.89 85.53 -20.10
C GLY A 436 9.70 85.90 -21.56
N SER A 437 9.03 87.01 -21.85
CA SER A 437 8.86 87.46 -23.24
C SER A 437 10.22 87.78 -23.86
N GLN A 438 10.47 87.29 -25.09
CA GLN A 438 11.75 87.44 -25.78
C GLN A 438 11.57 88.25 -27.07
N ASN A 439 12.45 89.21 -27.32
CA ASN A 439 12.45 89.99 -28.56
C ASN A 439 13.41 89.36 -29.58
N GLY A 440 12.94 89.20 -30.81
CA GLY A 440 13.72 88.74 -31.95
C GLY A 440 13.95 89.85 -32.96
N THR A 441 15.09 89.78 -33.64
CA THR A 441 15.47 90.72 -34.71
C THR A 441 15.17 90.11 -36.07
N SER A 442 14.76 90.95 -37.03
CA SER A 442 14.48 90.55 -38.42
C SER A 442 15.56 89.64 -39.00
N GLY A 443 15.13 88.48 -39.52
CA GLY A 443 16.00 87.51 -40.19
C GLY A 443 16.92 86.71 -39.27
N ILE A 444 16.92 86.97 -37.96
CA ILE A 444 17.72 86.23 -36.99
C ILE A 444 16.87 85.12 -36.36
N VAL A 445 17.46 83.94 -36.20
CA VAL A 445 16.82 82.82 -35.49
C VAL A 445 16.96 83.07 -33.98
N LEU A 446 15.84 83.26 -33.29
CA LEU A 446 15.76 83.44 -31.85
C LEU A 446 15.57 82.09 -31.14
N PRO A 447 16.51 81.64 -30.29
CA PRO A 447 16.29 80.50 -29.41
C PRO A 447 15.26 80.81 -28.32
N LEU A 448 14.22 79.99 -28.24
CA LEU A 448 13.20 80.08 -27.21
C LEU A 448 13.71 79.44 -25.92
N VAL A 449 13.73 80.23 -24.83
CA VAL A 449 14.19 79.78 -23.52
C VAL A 449 12.99 79.65 -22.58
N PHE A 450 12.71 78.43 -22.17
CA PHE A 450 11.65 78.04 -21.24
C PHE A 450 12.16 78.06 -19.79
N SER A 451 11.26 78.25 -18.85
CA SER A 451 11.54 78.18 -17.41
C SER A 451 11.74 76.73 -16.97
N THR A 452 12.00 76.53 -15.67
CA THR A 452 12.01 75.20 -15.07
C THR A 452 10.72 74.46 -15.42
N PRO A 453 10.80 73.24 -16.00
CA PRO A 453 9.62 72.52 -16.46
C PRO A 453 8.66 72.21 -15.30
N LEU A 454 7.36 72.31 -15.58
CA LEU A 454 6.28 71.94 -14.67
C LEU A 454 6.10 70.42 -14.57
N SER A 455 6.53 69.68 -15.59
CA SER A 455 6.60 68.22 -15.61
C SER A 455 7.88 67.80 -16.32
N THR A 456 8.54 66.77 -15.81
CA THR A 456 9.82 66.25 -16.33
C THR A 456 9.75 64.74 -16.56
N SER A 457 10.68 64.20 -17.35
CA SER A 457 10.91 62.77 -17.59
C SER A 457 12.41 62.53 -17.58
N THR A 458 12.81 61.31 -17.27
CA THR A 458 14.18 60.84 -17.44
C THR A 458 14.61 60.81 -18.92
N TYR A 459 13.65 60.81 -19.87
CA TYR A 459 13.95 60.79 -21.31
C TYR A 459 14.58 62.06 -21.85
N TYR A 460 14.68 63.12 -21.07
CA TYR A 460 15.27 64.37 -21.53
C TYR A 460 15.83 65.21 -20.39
N SER A 461 16.67 66.17 -20.75
CA SER A 461 17.23 67.16 -19.84
C SER A 461 17.23 68.52 -20.52
N TYR A 462 16.75 69.54 -19.79
CA TYR A 462 16.56 70.88 -20.33
C TYR A 462 17.45 71.89 -19.63
N ASN A 463 18.25 72.62 -20.39
CA ASN A 463 19.10 73.69 -19.87
C ASN A 463 18.37 75.03 -19.96
N THR A 464 17.90 75.53 -18.81
CA THR A 464 17.14 76.78 -18.69
C THR A 464 17.97 78.04 -18.96
N SER A 465 19.30 77.96 -19.04
CA SER A 465 20.17 79.11 -19.32
C SER A 465 20.35 79.36 -20.82
N ASN A 466 20.28 78.31 -21.65
CA ASN A 466 20.57 78.43 -23.10
C ASN A 466 19.51 77.78 -24.00
N GLY A 467 18.44 77.25 -23.42
CA GLY A 467 17.29 76.68 -24.13
C GLY A 467 17.54 75.34 -24.82
N VAL A 468 18.67 74.69 -24.56
CA VAL A 468 19.01 73.39 -25.17
C VAL A 468 18.23 72.27 -24.49
N MET A 469 17.52 71.50 -25.30
CA MET A 469 16.88 70.25 -24.91
C MET A 469 17.76 69.08 -25.35
N THR A 470 18.14 68.22 -24.40
CA THR A 470 18.91 67.00 -24.66
C THR A 470 18.00 65.80 -24.49
N PHE A 471 17.90 64.94 -25.49
CA PHE A 471 17.17 63.68 -25.39
C PHE A 471 18.10 62.58 -24.87
N ASN A 472 17.71 61.93 -23.78
CA ASN A 472 18.52 60.94 -23.09
C ASN A 472 18.37 59.52 -23.66
N GLU A 473 17.43 59.32 -24.60
CA GLU A 473 17.22 58.05 -25.29
C GLU A 473 16.86 58.28 -26.76
N ALA A 474 17.17 57.30 -27.61
CA ALA A 474 16.67 57.27 -28.99
C ALA A 474 15.17 56.95 -29.05
N GLY A 475 14.51 57.32 -30.14
CA GLY A 475 13.11 56.98 -30.40
C GLY A 475 12.31 58.12 -31.01
N ASN A 476 10.98 57.93 -31.04
CA ASN A 476 10.05 58.91 -31.58
C ASN A 476 9.49 59.79 -30.45
N TYR A 477 9.46 61.09 -30.69
CA TYR A 477 8.97 62.06 -29.72
C TYR A 477 7.91 62.95 -30.37
N LEU A 478 6.70 62.95 -29.80
CA LEU A 478 5.65 63.89 -30.14
C LEU A 478 5.91 65.20 -29.42
N ILE A 479 6.07 66.28 -30.17
CA ILE A 479 6.34 67.62 -29.66
C ILE A 479 5.21 68.53 -30.07
N THR A 480 4.63 69.22 -29.09
CA THR A 480 3.67 70.30 -29.29
C THR A 480 4.29 71.59 -28.75
N LEU A 481 4.51 72.55 -29.64
CA LEU A 481 5.06 73.86 -29.35
C LEU A 481 4.01 74.91 -29.71
N GLN A 482 3.63 75.71 -28.71
CA GLN A 482 2.72 76.83 -28.86
C GLN A 482 3.49 78.11 -28.56
N ALA A 483 3.34 79.13 -29.40
CA ALA A 483 3.95 80.44 -29.17
C ALA A 483 3.03 81.58 -29.62
N SER A 484 3.03 82.67 -28.86
CA SER A 484 2.32 83.92 -29.22
C SER A 484 3.29 85.00 -29.66
N PHE A 485 2.93 85.75 -30.70
CA PHE A 485 3.78 86.75 -31.36
C PHE A 485 3.14 88.15 -31.38
N THR A 486 3.90 89.19 -31.06
CA THR A 486 3.50 90.62 -31.22
C THR A 486 4.54 91.43 -31.98
N ASN A 487 4.18 92.69 -32.28
CA ASN A 487 5.00 93.64 -33.05
C ASN A 487 5.27 93.17 -34.49
N ILE A 488 4.33 92.41 -35.05
CA ILE A 488 4.44 91.84 -36.38
C ILE A 488 3.53 92.61 -37.36
N PRO A 489 4.04 93.23 -38.41
CA PRO A 489 3.21 93.79 -39.48
C PRO A 489 2.39 92.71 -40.20
N ALA A 490 1.24 93.09 -40.76
CA ALA A 490 0.44 92.20 -41.61
C ALA A 490 1.29 91.63 -42.76
N ASN A 491 1.03 90.38 -43.13
CA ASN A 491 1.76 89.60 -44.15
C ASN A 491 3.22 89.27 -43.84
N THR A 492 3.66 89.43 -42.58
CA THR A 492 4.98 88.95 -42.14
C THR A 492 4.93 87.44 -41.91
N GLN A 493 5.94 86.72 -42.41
CA GLN A 493 6.09 85.30 -42.14
C GLN A 493 6.65 85.07 -40.74
N LEU A 494 5.95 84.26 -39.95
CA LEU A 494 6.37 83.73 -38.67
C LEU A 494 6.77 82.27 -38.85
N VAL A 495 7.92 81.90 -38.33
CA VAL A 495 8.39 80.51 -38.35
C VAL A 495 8.68 80.09 -36.93
N LEU A 496 8.01 79.02 -36.51
CA LEU A 496 8.22 78.34 -35.24
C LEU A 496 8.74 76.94 -35.55
N GLY A 497 9.85 76.55 -34.94
CA GLY A 497 10.43 75.27 -35.29
C GLY A 497 11.52 74.78 -34.36
N ILE A 498 12.01 73.60 -34.70
CA ILE A 498 12.96 72.80 -33.95
C ILE A 498 14.20 72.66 -34.82
N ARG A 499 15.36 72.98 -34.24
CA ARG A 499 16.66 72.86 -34.90
C ARG A 499 17.58 71.98 -34.05
N PRO A 500 18.48 71.20 -34.67
CA PRO A 500 19.56 70.53 -33.94
C PRO A 500 20.45 71.56 -33.21
N PHE A 501 21.16 71.14 -32.17
CA PHE A 501 22.20 71.96 -31.53
C PHE A 501 23.57 71.29 -31.71
N PRO A 502 24.59 71.95 -32.31
CA PRO A 502 24.60 73.32 -32.85
C PRO A 502 23.62 73.56 -34.02
N ASP A 503 23.16 74.81 -34.18
CA ASP A 503 22.05 75.17 -35.08
C ASP A 503 22.32 74.79 -36.55
N SER A 504 21.45 73.94 -37.10
CA SER A 504 21.42 73.52 -38.51
C SER A 504 19.98 73.60 -39.07
N ASN A 505 19.71 73.08 -40.26
CA ASN A 505 18.38 73.09 -40.88
C ASN A 505 17.28 72.62 -39.91
N TYR A 506 16.08 73.20 -40.04
CA TYR A 506 14.92 72.80 -39.25
C TYR A 506 14.63 71.30 -39.45
N ILE A 507 14.58 70.56 -38.35
CA ILE A 507 14.11 69.16 -38.33
C ILE A 507 12.59 69.07 -38.19
N GLY A 508 11.97 70.20 -37.85
CA GLY A 508 10.53 70.40 -37.91
C GLY A 508 10.23 71.89 -37.82
N ARG A 509 9.32 72.40 -38.64
CA ARG A 509 8.86 73.79 -38.56
C ARG A 509 7.41 73.92 -39.00
N ALA A 510 6.73 74.92 -38.46
CA ALA A 510 5.54 75.49 -39.06
C ALA A 510 5.82 76.91 -39.51
N SER A 511 5.02 77.38 -40.47
CA SER A 511 5.04 78.76 -40.93
C SER A 511 3.61 79.30 -40.88
N HIS A 512 3.48 80.52 -40.39
CA HIS A 512 2.22 81.26 -40.31
C HIS A 512 2.43 82.64 -40.90
N TYR A 513 1.42 83.22 -41.54
CA TYR A 513 1.47 84.61 -42.01
C TYR A 513 0.50 85.43 -41.18
N ASN A 514 1.02 86.46 -40.52
CA ASN A 514 0.20 87.29 -39.64
C ASN A 514 -0.82 88.13 -40.42
N ALA A 515 -2.06 88.20 -39.92
CA ALA A 515 -3.15 88.94 -40.54
C ALA A 515 -3.20 90.45 -40.16
N GLY A 516 -2.51 90.91 -39.09
CA GLY A 516 -2.58 92.32 -38.64
C GLY A 516 -1.63 92.71 -37.51
N VAL A 517 -1.36 94.01 -37.33
CA VAL A 517 -0.49 94.47 -36.22
C VAL A 517 -1.17 94.21 -34.88
N ASN A 518 -0.59 93.33 -34.07
CA ASN A 518 -1.11 92.98 -32.75
C ASN A 518 -0.62 93.96 -31.67
N SER A 519 -1.36 94.06 -30.57
CA SER A 519 -1.02 94.93 -29.44
C SER A 519 0.24 94.44 -28.71
N LEU A 520 0.86 95.30 -27.89
CA LEU A 520 2.02 94.91 -27.07
C LEU A 520 1.72 93.77 -26.08
N ASN A 521 0.45 93.58 -25.68
CA ASN A 521 0.07 92.68 -24.58
C ASN A 521 -0.76 91.46 -25.01
N ILE A 522 -1.25 91.43 -26.26
CA ILE A 522 -2.02 90.33 -26.85
C ILE A 522 -1.44 90.08 -28.24
N GLY A 523 -0.94 88.87 -28.48
CA GLY A 523 -0.33 88.47 -29.73
C GLY A 523 -1.21 87.54 -30.57
N GLU A 524 -0.64 87.07 -31.66
CA GLU A 524 -1.24 86.02 -32.49
C GLU A 524 -0.65 84.67 -32.10
N LEU A 525 -1.52 83.68 -31.89
CA LEU A 525 -1.15 82.36 -31.45
C LEU A 525 -0.79 81.45 -32.63
N MET A 526 0.38 80.84 -32.55
CA MET A 526 0.82 79.79 -33.47
C MET A 526 1.01 78.48 -32.71
N ASN A 527 0.40 77.42 -33.24
CA ASN A 527 0.51 76.06 -32.72
C ASN A 527 1.26 75.18 -33.73
N TYR A 528 2.20 74.37 -33.21
CA TYR A 528 2.98 73.45 -34.02
C TYR A 528 3.12 72.11 -33.30
N THR A 529 2.55 71.05 -33.89
CA THR A 529 2.75 69.68 -33.43
C THR A 529 3.50 68.88 -34.49
N THR A 530 4.52 68.15 -34.06
CA THR A 530 5.34 67.30 -34.94
C THR A 530 5.89 66.10 -34.20
N VAL A 531 6.28 65.09 -34.96
CA VAL A 531 7.08 63.97 -34.43
C VAL A 531 8.52 64.18 -34.90
N ILE A 532 9.47 64.12 -33.98
CA ILE A 532 10.88 64.04 -34.32
C ILE A 532 11.42 62.64 -34.03
N VAL A 533 12.36 62.21 -34.87
CA VAL A 533 13.11 60.96 -34.66
C VAL A 533 14.44 61.31 -34.03
N VAL A 534 14.64 60.86 -32.79
CA VAL A 534 15.90 61.02 -32.07
C VAL A 534 16.81 59.84 -32.39
N PRO A 535 17.96 60.06 -33.05
CA PRO A 535 18.80 58.97 -33.56
C PRO A 535 19.61 58.27 -32.45
N SER A 536 19.96 58.99 -31.38
CA SER A 536 20.78 58.47 -30.29
C SER A 536 20.52 59.22 -28.98
N SER A 537 20.89 58.61 -27.86
CA SER A 537 21.02 59.33 -26.59
C SER A 537 22.02 60.49 -26.74
N GLY A 538 21.74 61.60 -26.07
CA GLY A 538 22.51 62.83 -26.15
C GLY A 538 22.18 63.74 -27.33
N TYR A 539 21.21 63.39 -28.18
CA TYR A 539 20.80 64.27 -29.29
C TYR A 539 20.22 65.58 -28.74
N GLN A 540 20.70 66.71 -29.25
CA GLN A 540 20.35 68.03 -28.73
C GLN A 540 19.58 68.85 -29.75
N VAL A 541 18.54 69.54 -29.28
CA VAL A 541 17.73 70.45 -30.10
C VAL A 541 17.50 71.77 -29.37
N ARG A 542 17.09 72.77 -30.14
CA ARG A 542 16.52 74.02 -29.67
C ARG A 542 15.18 74.28 -30.32
N PHE A 543 14.28 74.86 -29.54
CA PHE A 543 13.07 75.47 -30.05
C PHE A 543 13.39 76.89 -30.45
N THR A 544 12.94 77.29 -31.62
CA THR A 544 13.34 78.56 -32.22
C THR A 544 12.17 79.25 -32.88
N ALA A 545 12.22 80.57 -32.89
CA ALA A 545 11.32 81.43 -33.63
C ALA A 545 12.12 82.34 -34.56
N THR A 546 11.56 82.68 -35.72
CA THR A 546 12.12 83.72 -36.59
C THR A 546 11.02 84.39 -37.40
N ALA A 547 11.26 85.64 -37.78
CA ALA A 547 10.36 86.43 -38.62
C ALA A 547 11.16 87.30 -39.59
N THR A 548 10.50 87.78 -40.65
CA THR A 548 11.11 88.72 -41.61
C THR A 548 11.14 90.17 -41.10
N THR A 549 10.62 90.44 -39.91
CA THR A 549 10.69 91.74 -39.20
C THR A 549 11.10 91.51 -37.75
N ASP A 550 11.42 92.59 -37.03
CA ASP A 550 11.55 92.51 -35.58
C ASP A 550 10.23 92.03 -34.96
N PHE A 551 10.32 91.26 -33.87
CA PHE A 551 9.19 90.60 -33.26
C PHE A 551 9.35 90.38 -31.76
N SER A 552 8.25 90.11 -31.07
CA SER A 552 8.25 89.70 -29.67
C SER A 552 7.49 88.40 -29.49
N VAL A 553 8.09 87.40 -28.85
CA VAL A 553 7.41 86.17 -28.41
C VAL A 553 6.98 86.37 -26.97
N LEU A 554 5.67 86.29 -26.70
CA LEU A 554 5.13 86.54 -25.36
C LEU A 554 5.20 85.29 -24.48
N ALA A 555 5.68 85.43 -23.25
CA ALA A 555 5.49 84.38 -22.25
C ALA A 555 4.05 84.32 -21.75
N THR A 556 3.43 85.49 -21.64
CA THR A 556 2.10 85.70 -21.08
C THR A 556 1.39 86.77 -21.90
N GLU A 557 0.12 86.53 -22.22
CA GLU A 557 -0.78 87.58 -22.72
C GLU A 557 -1.56 88.19 -21.58
N ALA A 558 -1.88 89.48 -21.70
CA ALA A 558 -2.70 90.23 -20.76
C ALA A 558 -3.69 91.12 -21.51
N GLY A 559 -4.97 90.85 -21.34
CA GLY A 559 -6.08 91.58 -21.97
C GLY A 559 -7.19 91.90 -20.98
N ALA A 560 -8.26 92.54 -21.48
CA ALA A 560 -9.42 92.91 -20.67
C ALA A 560 -10.14 91.72 -20.01
N THR A 561 -9.94 90.51 -20.53
CA THR A 561 -10.54 89.26 -20.04
C THR A 561 -9.61 88.44 -19.13
N GLY A 562 -8.42 88.94 -18.82
CA GLY A 562 -7.46 88.28 -17.93
C GLY A 562 -6.06 88.11 -18.52
N SER A 563 -5.25 87.30 -17.84
CA SER A 563 -3.87 87.01 -18.26
C SER A 563 -3.57 85.52 -18.18
N GLY A 564 -2.77 85.00 -19.10
CA GLY A 564 -2.45 83.58 -19.19
C GLY A 564 -1.15 83.30 -19.93
N ASN A 565 -0.50 82.19 -19.59
CA ASN A 565 0.64 81.70 -20.37
C ASN A 565 0.16 81.25 -21.75
N VAL A 566 0.87 81.72 -22.77
CA VAL A 566 0.51 81.44 -24.16
C VAL A 566 1.64 80.78 -24.95
N THR A 567 2.87 80.83 -24.43
CA THR A 567 4.00 80.15 -25.04
C THR A 567 4.50 79.04 -24.13
N ASN A 568 4.40 77.80 -24.61
CA ASN A 568 4.83 76.60 -23.90
C ASN A 568 5.21 75.48 -24.88
N VAL A 569 5.94 74.51 -24.36
CA VAL A 569 6.33 73.31 -25.08
C VAL A 569 5.94 72.08 -24.27
N THR A 570 5.38 71.09 -24.97
CA THR A 570 5.00 69.81 -24.43
C THR A 570 5.65 68.69 -25.24
N ILE A 571 6.27 67.71 -24.59
CA ILE A 571 6.94 66.59 -25.27
C ILE A 571 6.56 65.27 -24.63
N GLN A 572 6.22 64.29 -25.45
CA GLN A 572 5.93 62.93 -25.02
C GLN A 572 6.72 61.93 -25.87
N LYS A 573 7.37 60.97 -25.22
CA LYS A 573 7.92 59.80 -25.91
C LYS A 573 6.78 58.85 -26.25
N ILE A 574 6.70 58.42 -27.51
CA ILE A 574 5.62 57.57 -28.04
C ILE A 574 6.12 56.20 -28.48
#